data_AF-A0A497L1P4-F1
#
_entry.id   AF-A0A497L1P4-F1
#
_cell.length_a   1.000
_cell.length_b   1.000
_cell.length_c   1.000
_cell.angle_alpha   90.00
_cell.angle_beta   90.00
_cell.angle_gamma   90.00
#
_symmetry.space_group_name_H-M   'P 1'
#
loop_
_entity.id
_entity.type
_entity.pdbx_description
1 polymer ?
#
loop_
_entity_poly.entity_id
_entity_poly.type
_entity_poly.pdbx_seq_one_letter_code
_entity_poly.pdbx_strand_id
1 'polypeptide(L)'
;MGAEGALAEEVRMLRRALSCFFSIDALESHMRKLFTDVEEAVSSEADEARSKYVKLLTLPITGGLMGLIDDVLNRFSLASFLPGGLRIALYVMACAGVVFFAFLWYKARLITLEKLRRLAHERSFVAGELISYIRSFAGSFFSGDAPRDHGQITIMIALSWVALGLYFAESYGVEDLRERLHGLISSSRALLARMMDELRGKPIFLGLPPEARQPFLLLGERLAS
;
A
#
# COMPACT_ATOMS: atom_id res chain seq x y z
N MET A 1 -44.84 -4.99 -27.62
CA MET A 1 -43.61 -4.19 -27.76
C MET A 1 -42.99 -4.57 -29.10
N GLY A 2 -42.79 -3.61 -30.02
CA GLY A 2 -42.25 -3.91 -31.35
C GLY A 2 -40.78 -4.34 -31.29
N ALA A 3 -40.31 -5.06 -32.32
CA ALA A 3 -38.94 -5.57 -32.43
C ALA A 3 -37.87 -4.47 -32.27
N GLU A 4 -38.16 -3.24 -32.72
CA GLU A 4 -37.28 -2.07 -32.57
C GLU A 4 -37.09 -1.67 -31.10
N GLY A 5 -38.13 -1.81 -30.27
CA GLY A 5 -38.06 -1.50 -28.83
C GLY A 5 -37.23 -2.53 -28.07
N ALA A 6 -37.27 -3.80 -28.47
CA ALA A 6 -36.43 -4.85 -27.90
C ALA A 6 -34.96 -4.65 -28.29
N LEU A 7 -34.67 -4.38 -29.57
CA LEU A 7 -33.31 -4.12 -30.06
C LEU A 7 -32.68 -2.88 -29.39
N ALA A 8 -33.45 -1.80 -29.22
CA ALA A 8 -32.96 -0.61 -28.54
C ALA A 8 -32.58 -0.87 -27.07
N GLU A 9 -33.31 -1.76 -26.38
CA GLU A 9 -33.02 -2.11 -24.99
C GLU A 9 -31.79 -3.02 -24.88
N GLU A 10 -31.61 -3.96 -25.80
CA GLU A 10 -30.38 -4.78 -25.94
C GLU A 10 -29.14 -3.91 -26.15
N VAL A 11 -29.20 -2.94 -27.07
CA VAL A 11 -28.08 -2.01 -27.32
C VAL A 11 -27.74 -1.17 -26.08
N ARG A 12 -28.76 -0.71 -25.33
CA ARG A 12 -28.55 0.01 -24.06
C ARG A 12 -27.91 -0.87 -23.01
N MET A 13 -28.35 -2.12 -22.90
CA MET A 13 -27.80 -3.10 -21.97
C MET A 13 -26.33 -3.36 -22.27
N LEU A 14 -25.99 -3.60 -23.53
CA LEU A 14 -24.61 -3.86 -23.97
C LEU A 14 -23.70 -2.66 -23.72
N ARG A 15 -24.18 -1.43 -23.95
CA ARG A 15 -23.45 -0.21 -23.63
C ARG A 15 -23.19 -0.05 -22.13
N ARG A 16 -24.17 -0.39 -21.28
CA ARG A 16 -24.01 -0.37 -19.81
C ARG A 16 -23.02 -1.42 -19.35
N ALA A 17 -23.10 -2.64 -19.88
CA ALA A 17 -22.16 -3.71 -19.57
C ALA A 17 -20.73 -3.28 -19.92
N LEU A 18 -20.51 -2.77 -21.14
CA LEU A 18 -19.21 -2.29 -21.59
C LEU A 18 -18.66 -1.16 -20.71
N SER A 19 -19.50 -0.22 -20.29
CA SER A 19 -19.10 0.83 -19.35
C SER A 19 -18.70 0.29 -17.97
N CYS A 20 -19.40 -0.74 -17.47
CA CYS A 20 -19.09 -1.36 -16.18
C CYS A 20 -17.77 -2.12 -16.26
N PHE A 21 -17.58 -2.98 -17.26
CA PHE A 21 -16.34 -3.71 -17.44
C PHE A 21 -15.13 -2.79 -17.66
N PHE A 22 -15.29 -1.73 -18.45
CA PHE A 22 -14.25 -0.69 -18.57
C PHE A 22 -13.89 -0.06 -17.23
N SER A 23 -14.87 0.22 -16.38
CA SER A 23 -14.63 0.82 -15.05
C SER A 23 -13.97 -0.17 -14.07
N ILE A 24 -14.29 -1.47 -14.18
CA ILE A 24 -13.62 -2.55 -13.43
C ILE A 24 -12.15 -2.66 -13.87
N ASP A 25 -11.90 -2.64 -15.18
CA ASP A 25 -10.54 -2.72 -15.73
C ASP A 25 -9.70 -1.49 -15.36
N ALA A 26 -10.31 -0.30 -15.33
CA ALA A 26 -9.67 0.92 -14.85
C ALA A 26 -9.30 0.83 -13.36
N LEU A 27 -10.21 0.28 -12.53
CA LEU A 27 -9.93 0.02 -11.11
C LEU A 27 -8.79 -0.97 -10.95
N GLU A 28 -8.79 -2.08 -11.70
CA GLU A 28 -7.71 -3.06 -11.67
C GLU A 28 -6.38 -2.45 -12.09
N SER A 29 -6.36 -1.66 -13.17
CA SER A 29 -5.16 -0.99 -13.65
C SER A 29 -4.58 -0.03 -12.60
N HIS A 30 -5.44 0.75 -11.94
CA HIS A 30 -5.01 1.64 -10.87
C HIS A 30 -4.46 0.88 -9.67
N MET A 31 -5.16 -0.16 -9.22
CA MET A 31 -4.70 -0.99 -8.11
C MET A 31 -3.37 -1.64 -8.44
N ARG A 32 -3.22 -2.21 -9.63
CA ARG A 32 -1.95 -2.79 -10.11
C ARG A 32 -0.82 -1.77 -10.06
N LYS A 33 -1.05 -0.56 -10.56
CA LYS A 33 -0.05 0.51 -10.51
C LYS A 33 0.36 0.83 -9.07
N LEU A 34 -0.60 1.01 -8.17
CA LEU A 34 -0.30 1.25 -6.75
C LEU A 34 0.54 0.13 -6.13
N PHE A 35 0.26 -1.13 -6.45
CA PHE A 35 1.06 -2.26 -5.97
C PHE A 35 2.48 -2.24 -6.52
N THR A 36 2.63 -2.00 -7.82
CA THR A 36 3.95 -1.92 -8.46
C THR A 36 4.78 -0.78 -7.86
N ASP A 37 4.18 0.41 -7.67
CA ASP A 37 4.86 1.55 -7.06
C ASP A 37 5.35 1.22 -5.64
N VAL A 38 4.55 0.49 -4.86
CA VAL A 38 4.93 0.03 -3.51
C VAL A 38 6.04 -1.04 -3.55
N GLU A 39 5.96 -2.02 -4.44
CA GLU A 39 7.00 -3.05 -4.60
C GLU A 39 8.33 -2.45 -5.04
N GLU A 40 8.30 -1.48 -5.96
CA GLU A 40 9.47 -0.72 -6.40
C GLU A 40 10.05 0.09 -5.24
N ALA A 41 9.22 0.77 -4.45
CA ALA A 41 9.68 1.51 -3.27
C ALA A 41 10.36 0.60 -2.23
N VAL A 42 9.75 -0.55 -1.92
CA VAL A 42 10.31 -1.54 -0.97
C VAL A 42 11.64 -2.11 -1.48
N SER A 43 11.73 -2.41 -2.77
CA SER A 43 12.97 -2.94 -3.36
C SER A 43 14.09 -1.90 -3.41
N SER A 44 13.78 -0.66 -3.79
CA SER A 44 14.73 0.46 -3.72
C SER A 44 15.23 0.71 -2.30
N GLU A 45 14.35 0.68 -1.31
CA GLU A 45 14.72 0.87 0.11
C GLU A 45 15.59 -0.29 0.63
N ALA A 46 15.36 -1.52 0.15
CA ALA A 46 16.20 -2.66 0.45
C ALA A 46 17.61 -2.52 -0.14
N ASP A 47 17.72 -2.06 -1.39
CA ASP A 47 19.02 -1.81 -2.04
C ASP A 47 19.78 -0.67 -1.36
N GLU A 48 19.10 0.40 -0.97
CA GLU A 48 19.72 1.50 -0.22
C GLU A 48 20.19 1.02 1.16
N ALA A 49 19.39 0.21 1.86
CA ALA A 49 19.77 -0.38 3.15
C ALA A 49 21.00 -1.28 3.03
N ARG A 50 21.07 -2.10 1.96
CA ARG A 50 22.24 -2.93 1.65
C ARG A 50 23.46 -2.08 1.36
N SER A 51 23.34 -1.01 0.57
CA SER A 51 24.42 -0.08 0.28
C SER A 51 24.96 0.59 1.56
N LYS A 52 24.07 1.08 2.43
CA LYS A 52 24.44 1.64 3.74
C LYS A 52 25.13 0.62 4.64
N TYR A 53 24.64 -0.61 4.67
CA TYR A 53 25.26 -1.70 5.43
C TYR A 53 26.70 -2.00 4.95
N VAL A 54 26.90 -2.12 3.63
CA VAL A 54 28.24 -2.31 3.05
C VAL A 54 29.17 -1.15 3.42
N LYS A 55 28.69 0.10 3.32
CA LYS A 55 29.47 1.28 3.73
C LYS A 55 29.90 1.21 5.20
N LEU A 56 28.98 0.87 6.10
CA LEU A 56 29.27 0.71 7.53
C LEU A 56 30.28 -0.42 7.82
N LEU A 57 30.21 -1.53 7.08
CA LEU A 57 31.18 -2.62 7.21
C LEU A 57 32.58 -2.24 6.68
N THR A 58 32.66 -1.37 5.68
CA THR A 58 33.94 -0.93 5.10
C THR A 58 34.62 0.19 5.89
N LEU A 59 33.87 0.94 6.71
CA LEU A 59 34.34 2.07 7.52
C LEU A 59 35.57 1.77 8.41
N PRO A 60 35.65 0.59 9.07
CA PRO A 60 36.85 0.15 9.78
C PRO A 60 38.06 -0.12 8.88
N ILE A 61 37.82 -0.61 7.65
CA ILE A 61 38.86 -1.07 6.73
C ILE A 61 39.46 0.11 5.95
N THR A 62 38.64 1.09 5.57
CA THR A 62 39.06 2.26 4.79
C THR A 62 39.75 3.35 5.61
N GLY A 63 39.96 3.12 6.91
CA GLY A 63 40.59 4.08 7.82
C GLY A 63 39.69 5.26 8.25
N GLY A 64 38.44 5.33 7.75
CA GLY A 64 37.50 6.39 8.10
C GLY A 64 37.13 6.40 9.59
N LEU A 65 37.04 5.22 10.21
CA LEU A 65 36.81 5.11 11.66
C LEU A 65 38.00 5.63 12.48
N MET A 66 39.21 5.36 11.97
CA MET A 66 40.46 5.73 12.62
C MET A 66 40.61 7.25 12.64
N GLY A 67 40.34 7.91 11.50
CA GLY A 67 40.32 9.37 11.38
C GLY A 67 39.28 10.05 12.28
N LEU A 68 38.08 9.48 12.43
CA LEU A 68 37.05 10.02 13.33
C LEU A 68 37.46 9.96 14.80
N ILE A 69 38.07 8.86 15.22
CA ILE A 69 38.54 8.67 16.60
C ILE A 69 39.75 9.57 16.87
N ASP A 70 40.70 9.68 15.93
CA ASP A 70 41.84 10.59 16.06
C ASP A 70 41.37 12.07 16.13
N ASP A 71 40.40 12.48 15.31
CA ASP A 71 39.82 13.82 15.36
C ASP A 71 39.17 14.13 16.72
N VAL A 72 38.44 13.18 17.30
CA VAL A 72 37.84 13.31 18.63
C VAL A 72 38.92 13.37 19.71
N LEU A 73 39.91 12.48 19.66
CA LEU A 73 41.03 12.45 20.61
C LEU A 73 41.86 13.74 20.58
N ASN A 74 42.05 14.32 19.39
CA ASN A 74 42.76 15.58 19.20
C ASN A 74 41.94 16.79 19.67
N ARG A 75 40.63 16.84 19.38
CA ARG A 75 39.74 17.91 19.87
C ARG A 75 39.70 18.02 21.38
N PHE A 76 39.78 16.90 22.08
CA PHE A 76 39.76 16.86 23.55
C PHE A 76 41.15 16.82 24.20
N SER A 77 42.24 17.00 23.43
CA SER A 77 43.64 16.91 23.92
C SER A 77 43.97 15.59 24.65
N LEU A 78 43.19 14.54 24.41
CA LEU A 78 43.31 13.21 25.01
C LEU A 78 44.38 12.38 24.31
N ALA A 79 44.73 12.74 23.07
CA ALA A 79 45.78 12.09 22.31
C ALA A 79 47.11 12.07 23.08
N SER A 80 47.56 13.18 23.68
CA SER A 80 48.85 13.26 24.39
C SER A 80 48.97 12.42 25.66
N PHE A 81 47.86 11.91 26.21
CA PHE A 81 47.84 11.18 27.48
C PHE A 81 47.56 9.68 27.34
N LEU A 82 47.07 9.21 26.19
CA LEU A 82 46.73 7.80 26.01
C LEU A 82 47.95 6.95 25.62
N PRO A 83 48.31 5.90 26.40
CA PRO A 83 49.30 4.91 26.01
C PRO A 83 48.91 4.22 24.70
N GLY A 84 49.91 3.86 23.87
CA GLY A 84 49.68 3.26 22.55
C GLY A 84 48.79 2.00 22.59
N GLY A 85 48.96 1.14 23.59
CA GLY A 85 48.11 -0.05 23.77
C GLY A 85 46.64 0.28 24.05
N LEU A 86 46.37 1.37 24.75
CA LEU A 86 45.02 1.81 25.10
C LEU A 86 44.30 2.43 23.90
N ARG A 87 45.05 3.11 23.01
CA ARG A 87 44.52 3.57 21.72
C ARG A 87 44.13 2.40 20.83
N ILE A 88 44.98 1.36 20.73
CA ILE A 88 44.68 0.15 19.96
C ILE A 88 43.42 -0.54 20.49
N ALA A 89 43.29 -0.66 21.82
CA ALA A 89 42.09 -1.22 22.43
C ALA A 89 40.82 -0.40 22.09
N LEU A 90 40.92 0.94 22.11
CA LEU A 90 39.83 1.84 21.73
C LEU A 90 39.44 1.66 20.26
N TYR A 91 40.41 1.53 19.36
CA TYR A 91 40.18 1.25 17.95
C TYR A 91 39.48 -0.10 17.74
N VAL A 92 39.97 -1.16 18.37
CA VAL A 92 39.37 -2.50 18.27
C VAL A 92 37.94 -2.49 18.81
N MET A 93 37.69 -1.85 19.95
CA MET A 93 36.35 -1.72 20.53
C MET A 93 35.41 -0.91 19.64
N ALA A 94 35.89 0.18 19.04
CA ALA A 94 35.08 1.00 18.14
C ALA A 94 34.76 0.25 16.83
N CYS A 95 35.73 -0.47 16.25
CA CYS A 95 35.51 -1.31 15.09
C CYS A 95 34.48 -2.42 15.39
N ALA A 96 34.64 -3.12 16.53
CA ALA A 96 33.69 -4.14 16.97
C ALA A 96 32.29 -3.54 17.18
N GLY A 97 32.20 -2.36 17.82
CA GLY A 97 30.95 -1.65 18.04
C GLY A 97 30.25 -1.25 16.75
N VAL A 98 30.98 -0.75 15.75
CA VAL A 98 30.42 -0.34 14.45
C VAL A 98 29.94 -1.53 13.65
N VAL A 99 30.70 -2.63 13.63
CA VAL A 99 30.26 -3.88 12.98
C VAL A 99 29.02 -4.45 13.66
N PHE A 100 29.00 -4.48 14.99
CA PHE A 100 27.86 -4.96 15.76
C PHE A 100 26.61 -4.08 15.55
N PHE A 101 26.77 -2.76 15.59
CA PHE A 101 25.69 -1.81 15.31
C PHE A 101 25.17 -1.96 13.88
N ALA A 102 26.06 -2.03 12.89
CA ALA A 102 25.69 -2.20 11.49
C ALA A 102 24.90 -3.49 11.27
N PHE A 103 25.32 -4.59 11.91
CA PHE A 103 24.62 -5.86 11.87
C PHE A 103 23.22 -5.79 12.48
N LEU A 104 23.09 -5.24 13.70
CA LEU A 104 21.79 -5.09 14.36
C LEU A 104 20.85 -4.17 13.58
N TRP A 105 21.37 -3.04 13.10
CA TRP A 105 20.63 -2.08 12.29
C TRP A 105 20.11 -2.72 11.00
N TYR A 106 20.99 -3.40 10.25
CA TYR A 106 20.63 -4.05 8.99
C TYR A 106 19.61 -5.17 9.21
N LYS A 107 19.81 -5.99 10.25
CA LYS A 107 18.86 -7.06 10.62
C LYS A 107 17.48 -6.48 10.96
N ALA A 108 17.42 -5.43 11.78
CA ALA A 108 16.16 -4.78 12.12
C ALA A 108 15.47 -4.21 10.87
N ARG A 109 16.25 -3.59 9.96
CA ARG A 109 15.74 -3.01 8.73
C ARG A 109 15.18 -4.06 7.77
N LEU A 110 15.87 -5.18 7.59
CA LEU A 110 15.39 -6.32 6.79
C LEU A 110 14.08 -6.88 7.33
N ILE A 111 13.96 -7.06 8.64
CA ILE A 111 12.71 -7.54 9.26
C ILE A 111 11.55 -6.58 8.96
N THR A 112 11.78 -5.27 9.03
CA THR A 112 10.76 -4.28 8.69
C THR A 112 10.37 -4.34 7.21
N LEU A 113 11.35 -4.45 6.30
CA LEU A 113 11.10 -4.57 4.86
C LEU A 113 10.33 -5.85 4.50
N GLU A 114 10.67 -7.00 5.12
CA GLU A 114 9.94 -8.25 4.93
C GLU A 114 8.50 -8.14 5.43
N LYS A 115 8.27 -7.48 6.58
CA LYS A 115 6.92 -7.22 7.08
C LYS A 115 6.13 -6.35 6.11
N LEU A 116 6.71 -5.27 5.60
CA LEU A 116 6.08 -4.41 4.60
C LEU A 116 5.75 -5.18 3.32
N ARG A 117 6.64 -6.05 2.85
CA ARG A 117 6.38 -6.90 1.68
C ARG A 117 5.25 -7.90 1.91
N ARG A 118 5.18 -8.53 3.09
CA ARG A 118 4.07 -9.45 3.43
C ARG A 118 2.74 -8.71 3.52
N LEU A 119 2.72 -7.57 4.20
CA LEU A 119 1.56 -6.68 4.22
C LEU A 119 1.17 -6.29 2.80
N ALA A 120 2.14 -6.03 1.93
CA ALA A 120 1.85 -5.67 0.57
C ALA A 120 1.12 -6.76 -0.21
N HIS A 121 1.62 -7.98 -0.06
CA HIS A 121 1.00 -9.15 -0.65
C HIS A 121 -0.40 -9.40 -0.10
N GLU A 122 -0.59 -9.37 1.22
CA GLU A 122 -1.90 -9.56 1.85
C GLU A 122 -2.93 -8.53 1.38
N ARG A 123 -2.52 -7.26 1.27
CA ARG A 123 -3.41 -6.20 0.80
C ARG A 123 -3.69 -6.33 -0.70
N SER A 124 -2.70 -6.76 -1.49
CA SER A 124 -2.90 -7.07 -2.91
C SER A 124 -3.91 -8.18 -3.14
N PHE A 125 -3.91 -9.18 -2.27
CA PHE A 125 -4.90 -10.24 -2.26
C PHE A 125 -6.31 -9.69 -2.02
N VAL A 126 -6.51 -8.81 -1.02
CA VAL A 126 -7.81 -8.19 -0.74
C VAL A 126 -8.35 -7.41 -1.95
N ALA A 127 -7.50 -6.64 -2.63
CA ALA A 127 -7.91 -5.91 -3.83
C ALA A 127 -8.25 -6.87 -4.99
N GLY A 128 -7.44 -7.92 -5.17
CA GLY A 128 -7.68 -8.96 -6.16
C GLY A 128 -9.00 -9.69 -5.95
N GLU A 129 -9.29 -10.09 -4.71
CA GLU A 129 -10.57 -10.72 -4.33
C GLU A 129 -11.76 -9.80 -4.63
N LEU A 130 -11.67 -8.52 -4.27
CA LEU A 130 -12.74 -7.55 -4.54
C LEU A 130 -12.98 -7.38 -6.05
N ILE A 131 -11.91 -7.18 -6.85
CA ILE A 131 -12.03 -7.00 -8.30
C ILE A 131 -12.56 -8.27 -8.98
N SER A 132 -12.05 -9.43 -8.59
CA SER A 132 -12.49 -10.74 -9.09
C SER A 132 -13.98 -10.95 -8.80
N TYR A 133 -14.41 -10.64 -7.56
CA TYR A 133 -15.80 -10.71 -7.16
C TYR A 133 -16.70 -9.77 -7.97
N ILE A 134 -16.33 -8.49 -8.11
CA ILE A 134 -17.11 -7.50 -8.88
C ILE A 134 -17.24 -7.95 -10.35
N ARG A 135 -16.16 -8.46 -10.94
CA ARG A 135 -16.15 -8.95 -12.32
C ARG A 135 -17.05 -10.18 -12.49
N SER A 136 -16.97 -11.14 -11.58
CA SER A 136 -17.83 -12.33 -11.57
C SER A 136 -19.30 -11.98 -11.39
N PHE A 137 -19.60 -11.07 -10.46
CA PHE A 137 -20.95 -10.57 -10.22
C PHE A 137 -21.49 -9.83 -11.44
N ALA A 138 -20.70 -8.95 -12.07
CA ALA A 138 -21.11 -8.26 -13.28
C ALA A 138 -21.37 -9.24 -14.44
N GLY A 139 -20.50 -10.24 -14.61
CA GLY A 139 -20.67 -11.29 -15.62
C GLY A 139 -21.98 -12.05 -15.47
N SER A 140 -22.27 -12.55 -14.27
CA SER A 140 -23.53 -13.28 -14.01
C SER A 140 -24.76 -12.39 -14.11
N PHE A 141 -24.65 -11.12 -13.70
CA PHE A 141 -25.74 -10.16 -13.74
C PHE A 141 -26.13 -9.77 -15.18
N PHE A 142 -25.15 -9.54 -16.06
CA PHE A 142 -25.41 -9.20 -17.45
C PHE A 142 -25.74 -10.40 -18.35
N SER A 143 -25.48 -11.63 -17.90
CA SER A 143 -25.89 -12.85 -18.61
C SER A 143 -27.31 -13.32 -18.30
N GLY A 144 -27.99 -12.73 -17.31
CA GLY A 144 -29.34 -13.11 -16.91
C GLY A 144 -30.45 -12.47 -17.75
N ASP A 145 -31.63 -13.10 -17.78
CA ASP A 145 -32.76 -12.74 -18.66
C ASP A 145 -33.41 -11.36 -18.37
N ALA A 146 -33.01 -10.65 -17.31
CA ALA A 146 -33.55 -9.32 -16.97
C ALA A 146 -32.58 -8.49 -16.09
N PRO A 147 -31.54 -7.86 -16.64
CA PRO A 147 -30.66 -6.98 -15.87
C PRO A 147 -31.40 -5.67 -15.56
N ARG A 148 -32.16 -5.68 -14.48
CA ARG A 148 -32.79 -4.50 -13.88
C ARG A 148 -31.97 -4.11 -12.65
N ASP A 149 -31.52 -2.84 -12.62
CA ASP A 149 -30.72 -2.21 -11.56
C ASP A 149 -29.18 -2.48 -11.58
N HIS A 150 -28.51 -2.01 -12.63
CA HIS A 150 -27.03 -1.93 -12.75
C HIS A 150 -26.40 -0.87 -11.83
N GLY A 151 -27.21 -0.05 -11.14
CA GLY A 151 -26.74 0.99 -10.23
C GLY A 151 -25.85 0.43 -9.13
N GLN A 152 -26.16 -0.79 -8.65
CA GLN A 152 -25.38 -1.46 -7.61
C GLN A 152 -23.92 -1.73 -8.04
N ILE A 153 -23.67 -2.10 -9.30
CA ILE A 153 -22.31 -2.35 -9.82
C ILE A 153 -21.55 -1.03 -9.90
N THR A 154 -22.22 0.03 -10.36
CA THR A 154 -21.61 1.35 -10.48
C THR A 154 -21.24 1.93 -9.10
N ILE A 155 -22.15 1.84 -8.14
CA ILE A 155 -21.92 2.28 -6.75
C ILE A 155 -20.79 1.47 -6.11
N MET A 156 -20.78 0.14 -6.30
CA MET A 156 -19.72 -0.73 -5.81
C MET A 156 -18.37 -0.28 -6.35
N ILE A 157 -18.22 -0.11 -7.67
CA ILE A 157 -16.96 0.32 -8.28
C ILE A 157 -16.52 1.68 -7.72
N ALA A 158 -17.42 2.67 -7.69
CA ALA A 158 -17.11 4.01 -7.21
C ALA A 158 -16.63 4.02 -5.74
N LEU A 159 -17.28 3.25 -4.87
CA LEU A 159 -16.86 3.12 -3.47
C LEU A 159 -15.59 2.29 -3.32
N SER A 160 -15.35 1.28 -4.16
CA SER A 160 -14.12 0.48 -4.15
C SER A 160 -12.87 1.34 -4.33
N TRP A 161 -12.92 2.37 -5.19
CA TRP A 161 -11.79 3.30 -5.37
C TRP A 161 -11.38 3.96 -4.06
N VAL A 162 -12.35 4.52 -3.34
CA VAL A 162 -12.09 5.24 -2.09
C VAL A 162 -11.77 4.26 -0.95
N ALA A 163 -12.52 3.18 -0.85
CA ALA A 163 -12.38 2.17 0.18
C ALA A 163 -11.04 1.45 0.11
N LEU A 164 -10.64 0.96 -1.07
CA LEU A 164 -9.33 0.36 -1.26
C LEU A 164 -8.24 1.41 -1.02
N GLY A 165 -8.34 2.59 -1.66
CA GLY A 165 -7.34 3.65 -1.48
C GLY A 165 -7.09 3.97 0.00
N LEU A 166 -8.15 4.09 0.80
CA LEU A 166 -8.05 4.36 2.23
C LEU A 166 -7.42 3.18 2.99
N TYR A 167 -7.89 1.97 2.71
CA TYR A 167 -7.36 0.75 3.31
C TYR A 167 -5.87 0.55 3.03
N PHE A 168 -5.42 0.91 1.82
CA PHE A 168 -4.01 0.97 1.45
C PHE A 168 -3.28 2.08 2.19
N ALA A 169 -3.75 3.32 2.12
CA ALA A 169 -3.07 4.44 2.73
C ALA A 169 -2.84 4.25 4.24
N GLU A 170 -3.85 3.75 4.95
CA GLU A 170 -3.75 3.49 6.39
C GLU A 170 -2.87 2.28 6.73
N SER A 171 -2.93 1.21 5.94
CA SER A 171 -2.14 0.00 6.23
C SER A 171 -0.64 0.19 6.06
N TYR A 172 -0.23 1.08 5.16
CA TYR A 172 1.18 1.32 4.84
C TYR A 172 1.71 2.64 5.43
N GLY A 173 0.85 3.46 6.04
CA GLY A 173 1.25 4.77 6.56
C GLY A 173 1.70 5.73 5.45
N VAL A 174 1.10 5.65 4.26
CA VAL A 174 1.42 6.56 3.15
C VAL A 174 0.69 7.88 3.41
N GLU A 175 1.37 8.77 4.14
CA GLU A 175 0.82 10.03 4.64
C GLU A 175 0.20 10.91 3.54
N ASP A 176 0.92 11.13 2.43
CA ASP A 176 0.43 11.95 1.32
C ASP A 176 -0.87 11.40 0.70
N LEU A 177 -0.96 10.09 0.52
CA LEU A 177 -2.17 9.44 -0.02
C LEU A 177 -3.30 9.51 0.99
N ARG A 178 -2.99 9.30 2.28
CA ARG A 178 -3.95 9.39 3.39
C ARG A 178 -4.55 10.78 3.50
N GLU A 179 -3.73 11.83 3.43
CA GLU A 179 -4.18 13.22 3.47
C GLU A 179 -5.08 13.57 2.29
N ARG A 180 -4.69 13.18 1.07
CA ARG A 180 -5.52 13.39 -0.13
C ARG A 180 -6.86 12.69 -0.03
N LEU A 181 -6.87 11.43 0.44
CA LEU A 181 -8.10 10.66 0.60
C LEU A 181 -8.98 11.21 1.72
N HIS A 182 -8.41 11.65 2.84
CA HIS A 182 -9.17 12.35 3.88
C HIS A 182 -9.76 13.66 3.36
N GLY A 183 -9.02 14.42 2.55
CA GLY A 183 -9.55 15.60 1.85
C GLY A 183 -10.75 15.26 0.98
N LEU A 184 -10.65 14.20 0.17
CA LEU A 184 -11.74 13.74 -0.69
C LEU A 184 -12.95 13.20 0.11
N ILE A 185 -12.70 12.43 1.16
CA ILE A 185 -13.75 11.86 2.03
C ILE A 185 -14.47 12.99 2.77
N SER A 186 -13.75 13.98 3.28
CA SER A 186 -14.36 15.12 3.97
C SER A 186 -15.18 15.98 3.01
N SER A 187 -14.68 16.30 1.82
CA SER A 187 -15.41 17.09 0.82
C SER A 187 -16.66 16.39 0.28
N SER A 188 -16.64 15.06 0.22
CA SER A 188 -17.70 14.24 -0.39
C SER A 188 -18.47 13.39 0.64
N ARG A 189 -18.33 13.70 1.94
CA ARG A 189 -18.81 12.84 3.04
C ARG A 189 -20.28 12.44 2.89
N ALA A 190 -21.16 13.41 2.69
CA ALA A 190 -22.60 13.17 2.60
C ALA A 190 -22.97 12.26 1.41
N LEU A 191 -22.29 12.45 0.27
CA LEU A 191 -22.50 11.63 -0.92
C LEU A 191 -22.00 10.19 -0.68
N LEU A 192 -20.77 10.04 -0.17
CA LEU A 192 -20.17 8.75 0.12
C LEU A 192 -20.95 7.96 1.16
N ALA A 193 -21.44 8.62 2.22
CA ALA A 193 -22.29 8.00 3.23
C ALA A 193 -23.59 7.48 2.62
N ARG A 194 -24.28 8.29 1.81
CA ARG A 194 -25.50 7.87 1.11
C ARG A 194 -25.26 6.69 0.19
N MET A 195 -24.17 6.72 -0.59
CA MET A 195 -23.79 5.60 -1.47
C MET A 195 -23.48 4.34 -0.68
N MET A 196 -22.80 4.47 0.47
CA MET A 196 -22.45 3.33 1.33
C MET A 196 -23.70 2.70 1.95
N ASP A 197 -24.64 3.52 2.43
CA ASP A 197 -25.91 3.05 2.97
C ASP A 197 -26.76 2.37 1.89
N GLU A 198 -26.82 2.94 0.68
CA GLU A 198 -27.48 2.32 -0.45
C GLU A 198 -26.84 0.97 -0.81
N LEU A 199 -25.51 0.92 -0.89
CA LEU A 199 -24.76 -0.28 -1.25
C LEU A 199 -24.96 -1.40 -0.24
N ARG A 200 -25.00 -1.10 1.06
CA ARG A 200 -25.14 -2.09 2.16
C ARG A 200 -26.37 -2.98 2.01
N GLY A 201 -27.46 -2.45 1.45
CA GLY A 201 -28.69 -3.20 1.20
C GLY A 201 -28.72 -3.99 -0.12
N LYS A 202 -27.70 -3.85 -0.98
CA LYS A 202 -27.69 -4.46 -2.32
C LYS A 202 -27.08 -5.87 -2.30
N PRO A 203 -27.56 -6.78 -3.18
CA PRO A 203 -27.02 -8.14 -3.30
C PRO A 203 -25.51 -8.20 -3.51
N ILE A 204 -24.96 -7.30 -4.33
CA ILE A 204 -23.53 -7.21 -4.60
C ILE A 204 -22.69 -6.95 -3.34
N PHE A 205 -23.23 -6.25 -2.32
CA PHE A 205 -22.50 -6.02 -1.07
C PHE A 205 -22.71 -7.14 -0.06
N LEU A 206 -23.92 -7.72 -0.04
CA LEU A 206 -24.26 -8.81 0.86
C LEU A 206 -23.49 -10.10 0.54
N GLY A 207 -23.19 -10.33 -0.74
CA GLY A 207 -22.42 -11.48 -1.20
C GLY A 207 -20.90 -11.29 -1.18
N LEU A 208 -20.37 -10.16 -0.69
CA LEU A 208 -18.92 -9.93 -0.63
C LEU A 208 -18.23 -10.95 0.29
N PRO A 209 -17.07 -11.49 -0.12
CA PRO A 209 -16.17 -12.21 0.78
C PRO A 209 -15.78 -11.34 1.99
N PRO A 210 -15.56 -11.94 3.18
CA PRO A 210 -15.19 -11.21 4.39
C PRO A 210 -13.97 -10.30 4.21
N GLU A 211 -12.95 -10.78 3.49
CA GLU A 211 -11.70 -10.07 3.22
C GLU A 211 -11.96 -8.84 2.35
N ALA A 212 -12.69 -9.00 1.25
CA ALA A 212 -13.07 -7.94 0.32
C ALA A 212 -14.05 -6.92 0.93
N ARG A 213 -14.68 -7.25 2.06
CA ARG A 213 -15.58 -6.34 2.79
C ARG A 213 -14.83 -5.37 3.71
N GLN A 214 -13.64 -5.73 4.19
CA GLN A 214 -12.87 -4.90 5.13
C GLN A 214 -12.65 -3.44 4.66
N PRO A 215 -12.30 -3.17 3.39
CA PRO A 215 -12.10 -1.79 2.93
C PRO A 215 -13.36 -0.92 3.08
N PHE A 216 -14.55 -1.49 2.88
CA PHE A 216 -15.82 -0.78 3.02
C PHE A 216 -16.22 -0.56 4.47
N LEU A 217 -15.86 -1.49 5.36
CA LEU A 217 -16.07 -1.31 6.79
C LEU A 217 -15.22 -0.15 7.30
N LEU A 218 -13.95 -0.11 6.92
CA LEU A 218 -13.04 0.99 7.24
C LEU A 218 -13.56 2.33 6.72
N LEU A 219 -13.99 2.37 5.45
CA LEU A 219 -14.60 3.59 4.89
C LEU A 219 -15.85 4.00 5.68
N GLY A 220 -16.70 3.05 6.05
CA GLY A 220 -17.89 3.29 6.86
C GLY A 220 -17.58 3.90 8.23
N GLU A 221 -16.53 3.42 8.91
CA GLU A 221 -16.08 3.97 10.19
C GLU A 221 -15.62 5.43 10.04
N ARG A 222 -14.84 5.75 9.00
CA ARG A 222 -14.37 7.12 8.72
C ARG A 222 -15.47 8.09 8.31
N LEU A 223 -16.55 7.58 7.71
CA LEU A 223 -17.71 8.40 7.36
C LEU A 223 -18.60 8.70 8.57
N ALA A 224 -18.59 7.84 9.60
CA ALA A 224 -19.36 7.99 10.82
C ALA A 224 -18.67 8.87 11.89
N SER A 225 -17.34 8.94 11.89
CA SER A 225 -16.53 9.82 12.76
C SER A 225 -16.57 11.27 12.34
#